data_AF-A0A0W1QGU8-F1
#
_entry.id   AF-A0A0W1QGU8-F1
#
_cell.length_a   1.000
_cell.length_b   1.000
_cell.length_c   1.000
_cell.angle_alpha   90.00
_cell.angle_beta   90.00
_cell.angle_gamma   90.00
#
_symmetry.space_group_name_H-M   'P 1'
#
loop_
_entity.id
_entity.type
_entity.pdbx_description
1 polymer ?
#
loop_
_entity_poly.entity_id
_entity_poly.type
_entity_poly.pdbx_seq_one_letter_code
_entity_poly.pdbx_strand_id
1 'polypeptide(L)'
;MSSDGLLGTRKDAPVESATRLLQDKWPALVVLTPESIGLPGDQGATLEFLAIVQSLSDAGFLSYEALVINADGPVVVDAALTARGRAALAARVTATH
;
A
#
# COMPACT_ATOMS: atom_id res chain seq x y z
N MET A 1 -11.84 -1.98 29.42
CA MET A 1 -11.62 -0.91 28.43
C MET A 1 -10.64 -1.46 27.41
N SER A 2 -11.11 -1.82 26.22
CA SER A 2 -10.33 -2.55 25.21
C SER A 2 -9.59 -1.55 24.32
N SER A 3 -8.27 -1.50 24.42
CA SER A 3 -7.39 -0.64 23.60
C SER A 3 -7.05 -1.25 22.23
N ASP A 4 -7.62 -2.40 21.87
CA ASP A 4 -7.32 -3.13 20.62
C ASP A 4 -7.90 -2.50 19.35
N GLY A 5 -8.95 -1.67 19.45
CA GLY A 5 -9.64 -1.12 18.28
C GLY A 5 -8.87 -0.01 17.54
N LEU A 6 -7.89 0.63 18.19
CA LEU A 6 -7.15 1.78 17.65
C LEU A 6 -5.91 1.38 16.82
N LEU A 7 -5.45 0.14 16.95
CA LEU A 7 -4.30 -0.38 16.19
C LEU A 7 -4.73 -0.99 14.85
N GLY A 8 -5.94 -1.57 14.78
CA GLY A 8 -6.49 -2.10 13.52
C GLY A 8 -6.79 -1.01 12.49
N THR A 9 -7.39 0.10 12.91
CA THR A 9 -7.75 1.22 12.03
C THR A 9 -6.54 1.96 11.46
N ARG A 10 -5.43 2.04 12.22
CA ARG A 10 -4.19 2.68 11.76
C ARG A 10 -3.48 1.88 10.69
N LYS A 11 -3.48 0.54 10.78
CA LYS A 11 -2.79 -0.33 9.83
C LYS A 11 -3.49 -0.38 8.46
N ASP A 12 -4.81 -0.21 8.47
CA ASP A 12 -5.63 -0.23 7.25
C ASP A 12 -5.49 1.06 6.41
N ALA A 13 -5.26 2.22 7.04
CA ALA A 13 -5.25 3.51 6.35
C ALA A 13 -4.10 3.65 5.32
N PRO A 14 -2.85 3.24 5.59
CA PRO A 14 -1.78 3.24 4.61
C PRO A 14 -2.00 2.23 3.47
N VAL A 15 -2.52 1.04 3.78
CA VAL A 15 -2.87 0.01 2.79
C VAL A 15 -3.95 0.54 1.85
N GLU A 16 -4.98 1.17 2.39
CA GLU A 16 -6.04 1.80 1.61
C GLU A 16 -5.50 2.95 0.74
N SER A 17 -4.61 3.78 1.28
CA SER A 17 -3.99 4.89 0.55
C SER A 17 -3.14 4.41 -0.61
N ALA A 18 -2.27 3.42 -0.40
CA ALA A 18 -1.49 2.78 -1.45
C ALA A 18 -2.39 2.23 -2.55
N THR A 19 -3.46 1.57 -2.12
CA THR A 19 -4.35 0.89 -3.05
C THR A 19 -5.19 1.86 -3.87
N ARG A 20 -5.71 2.93 -3.25
CA ARG A 20 -6.45 4.01 -3.91
C ARG A 20 -5.55 4.73 -4.92
N LEU A 21 -4.31 5.04 -4.54
CA LEU A 21 -3.33 5.65 -5.45
C LEU A 21 -3.13 4.80 -6.70
N LEU A 22 -2.98 3.48 -6.55
CA LEU A 22 -2.82 2.57 -7.69
C LEU A 22 -4.09 2.42 -8.53
N GLN A 23 -5.28 2.52 -7.93
CA GLN A 23 -6.55 2.54 -8.67
C GLN A 23 -6.70 3.81 -9.50
N ASP A 24 -6.45 4.97 -8.90
CA ASP A 24 -6.61 6.28 -9.54
C ASP A 24 -5.64 6.46 -10.73
N LYS A 25 -4.48 5.80 -10.67
CA LYS A 25 -3.47 5.86 -11.73
C LYS A 25 -3.60 4.75 -12.77
N TRP A 26 -4.44 3.75 -12.56
CA TRP A 26 -4.60 2.66 -13.52
C TRP A 26 -5.03 3.17 -14.91
N PRO A 27 -4.44 2.67 -16.02
CA PRO A 27 -3.46 1.57 -16.14
C PRO A 27 -1.98 1.99 -16.10
N ALA A 28 -1.67 3.20 -15.64
CA ALA A 28 -0.29 3.66 -15.51
C ALA A 28 0.43 3.00 -14.33
N LEU A 29 1.76 2.93 -14.45
CA LEU A 29 2.67 2.48 -13.42
C LEU A 29 2.94 3.62 -12.43
N VAL A 30 3.17 3.29 -11.16
CA VAL A 30 3.31 4.27 -10.07
C VAL A 30 4.61 4.02 -9.31
N VAL A 31 5.31 5.10 -8.96
CA VAL A 31 6.39 5.04 -7.97
C VAL A 31 5.79 5.20 -6.59
N LEU A 32 6.00 4.22 -5.71
CA LEU A 32 5.57 4.29 -4.31
C LEU A 32 6.75 4.63 -3.40
N THR A 33 6.53 5.61 -2.55
CA THR A 33 7.37 5.97 -1.40
C THR A 33 6.51 5.91 -0.12
N PRO A 34 7.11 5.88 1.08
CA PRO A 34 6.35 6.02 2.33
C PRO A 34 5.38 7.21 2.30
N GLU A 35 5.85 8.37 1.84
CA GLU A 35 5.06 9.60 1.74
C GLU A 35 3.88 9.47 0.77
N SER A 36 4.07 8.78 -0.37
CA SER A 36 3.01 8.60 -1.37
C SER A 36 1.80 7.83 -0.84
N ILE A 37 1.98 7.06 0.24
CA ILE A 37 0.91 6.28 0.89
C ILE A 37 0.53 6.86 2.26
N GLY A 38 0.96 8.09 2.56
CA GLY A 38 0.58 8.85 3.75
C GLY A 38 1.37 8.51 5.02
N LEU A 39 2.51 7.82 4.90
CA LEU A 39 3.40 7.57 6.04
C LEU A 39 4.36 8.76 6.26
N PRO A 40 4.74 9.06 7.52
CA PRO A 40 5.69 10.13 7.83
C PRO A 40 7.12 9.80 7.36
N GLY A 41 8.00 10.79 7.26
CA GLY A 41 9.40 10.60 6.82
C GLY A 41 10.35 10.08 7.91
N ASP A 42 9.91 9.21 8.82
CA ASP A 42 10.72 8.70 9.93
C ASP A 42 11.13 7.22 9.76
N GLN A 43 11.99 6.71 10.67
CA GLN A 43 12.44 5.31 10.62
C GLN A 43 11.31 4.30 10.84
N GLY A 44 10.27 4.66 11.61
CA GLY A 44 9.13 3.79 11.83
C GLY A 44 8.34 3.57 10.55
N ALA A 45 8.14 4.64 9.78
CA ALA A 45 7.47 4.60 8.49
C ALA A 45 8.19 3.75 7.44
N THR A 46 9.51 3.66 7.49
CA THR A 46 10.27 2.78 6.59
C THR A 46 9.90 1.31 6.79
N LEU A 47 9.88 0.84 8.05
CA LEU A 47 9.50 -0.54 8.36
C LEU A 47 8.03 -0.81 8.05
N GLU A 48 7.16 0.16 8.34
CA GLU A 48 5.73 0.07 8.03
C GLU A 48 5.48 -0.01 6.52
N PHE A 49 6.15 0.84 5.74
CA PHE A 49 6.08 0.81 4.28
C PHE A 49 6.50 -0.55 3.71
N LEU A 50 7.64 -1.09 4.15
CA LEU A 50 8.11 -2.40 3.71
C LEU A 50 7.13 -3.53 4.07
N ALA A 51 6.55 -3.48 5.27
CA ALA A 51 5.55 -4.46 5.70
C ALA A 51 4.28 -4.39 4.85
N ILE A 52 3.85 -3.20 4.43
CA ILE A 52 2.69 -3.01 3.53
C ILE A 52 3.00 -3.57 2.14
N VAL A 53 4.14 -3.20 1.55
CA VAL A 53 4.56 -3.70 0.24
C VAL A 53 4.63 -5.22 0.24
N GLN A 54 5.28 -5.81 1.26
CA GLN A 54 5.35 -7.25 1.43
C GLN A 54 3.94 -7.86 1.54
N SER A 55 3.08 -7.34 2.40
CA SER A 55 1.74 -7.90 2.60
C SER A 55 0.90 -7.87 1.32
N LEU A 56 1.00 -6.80 0.52
CA LEU A 56 0.27 -6.67 -0.74
C LEU A 56 0.84 -7.60 -1.83
N SER A 57 2.15 -7.77 -1.87
CA SER A 57 2.82 -8.70 -2.78
C SER A 57 2.53 -10.16 -2.43
N ASP A 58 2.62 -10.54 -1.16
CA ASP A 58 2.33 -11.90 -0.68
C ASP A 58 0.87 -12.30 -0.95
N ALA A 59 -0.06 -11.35 -0.86
CA ALA A 59 -1.46 -11.55 -1.23
C ALA A 59 -1.70 -11.63 -2.76
N GLY A 60 -0.69 -11.26 -3.56
CA GLY A 60 -0.77 -11.18 -5.02
C GLY A 60 -1.60 -9.98 -5.52
N PHE A 61 -1.71 -8.90 -4.74
CA PHE A 61 -2.45 -7.69 -5.10
C PHE A 61 -1.57 -6.65 -5.81
N LEU A 62 -0.28 -6.66 -5.53
CA LEU A 62 0.70 -5.72 -6.05
C LEU A 62 1.73 -6.44 -6.94
N SER A 63 2.03 -5.83 -8.09
CA SER A 63 3.18 -6.16 -8.94
C SER A 63 4.03 -4.90 -9.10
N TYR A 64 5.35 -5.05 -9.13
CA TYR A 64 6.30 -3.96 -9.32
C TYR A 64 7.55 -4.46 -10.03
N GLU A 65 8.32 -3.57 -10.64
CA GLU A 65 9.58 -3.92 -11.29
C GLU A 65 10.73 -4.03 -10.28
N ALA A 66 10.85 -3.06 -9.38
CA ALA A 66 11.92 -3.04 -8.39
C ALA A 66 11.47 -2.46 -7.04
N LEU A 67 12.09 -2.98 -5.96
CA LEU A 67 12.14 -2.35 -4.65
C LEU A 67 13.60 -1.91 -4.40
N VAL A 68 13.82 -0.61 -4.29
CA VAL A 68 15.14 -0.01 -4.10
C VAL A 68 15.23 0.59 -2.70
N ILE A 69 16.34 0.35 -2.00
CA ILE A 69 16.65 1.02 -0.73
C ILE A 69 17.80 1.99 -1.00
N ASN A 70 17.54 3.29 -0.90
CA ASN A 70 18.52 4.35 -1.13
C ASN A 70 18.68 5.23 0.13
N ALA A 71 19.46 6.32 0.01
CA ALA A 71 19.72 7.24 1.12
C ALA A 71 18.46 7.98 1.62
N ASP A 72 17.46 8.16 0.75
CA ASP A 72 16.21 8.85 1.03
C ASP A 72 15.11 7.90 1.53
N GLY A 73 15.35 6.59 1.48
CA GLY A 73 14.45 5.55 1.98
C GLY A 73 14.07 4.48 0.93
N PRO A 74 13.08 3.63 1.24
CA PRO A 74 12.61 2.62 0.31
C PRO A 74 11.72 3.24 -0.79
N VAL A 75 11.91 2.76 -2.02
CA VAL A 75 11.12 3.16 -3.19
C VAL A 75 10.70 1.92 -3.96
N VAL A 76 9.41 1.80 -4.27
CA VAL A 76 8.90 0.79 -5.20
C VAL A 76 8.72 1.45 -6.56
N VAL A 77 9.41 0.92 -7.57
CA VAL A 77 9.38 1.41 -8.95
C VAL A 77 8.39 0.61 -9.76
N ASP A 78 7.61 1.30 -10.58
CA ASP A 78 6.66 0.73 -11.53
C ASP A 78 5.65 -0.22 -10.91
N ALA A 79 5.07 0.20 -9.79
CA ALA A 79 4.00 -0.50 -9.09
C ALA A 79 2.66 -0.41 -9.84
N ALA A 80 1.95 -1.53 -9.88
CA ALA A 80 0.60 -1.63 -10.42
C ALA A 80 -0.24 -2.67 -9.67
N LEU A 81 -1.56 -2.48 -9.68
CA LEU A 81 -2.50 -3.49 -9.19
C LEU A 81 -2.59 -4.66 -10.16
N THR A 82 -2.48 -5.88 -9.62
CA THR A 82 -2.79 -7.10 -10.36
C THR A 82 -4.30 -7.19 -10.64
N ALA A 83 -4.71 -8.08 -11.55
CA ALA A 83 -6.13 -8.37 -11.76
C ALA A 83 -6.84 -8.80 -10.44
N ARG A 84 -6.14 -9.56 -9.60
CA ARG A 84 -6.62 -9.97 -8.28
C ARG A 84 -6.78 -8.79 -7.34
N GLY A 85 -5.78 -7.91 -7.27
CA GLY A 85 -5.85 -6.69 -6.47
C GLY A 85 -7.03 -5.81 -6.86
N ARG A 86 -7.25 -5.61 -8.16
CA ARG A 86 -8.41 -4.86 -8.68
C ARG A 86 -9.74 -5.50 -8.29
N ALA A 87 -9.87 -6.82 -8.42
CA ALA A 87 -11.09 -7.54 -8.07
C ALA A 87 -11.40 -7.48 -6.56
N ALA A 88 -10.39 -7.63 -5.71
CA ALA A 88 -10.54 -7.55 -4.26
C ALA A 88 -11.05 -6.16 -3.82
N LEU A 89 -10.64 -5.10 -4.52
CA LEU A 89 -11.09 -3.74 -4.22
C LEU A 89 -12.50 -3.45 -4.68
N ALA A 90 -12.87 -3.91 -5.88
CA ALA A 90 -14.24 -3.79 -6.36
C ALA A 90 -15.23 -4.50 -5.41
N ALA A 91 -14.83 -5.63 -4.84
CA ALA A 91 -15.62 -6.34 -3.84
C ALA A 91 -15.80 -5.54 -2.53
N ARG A 92 -14.76 -4.84 -2.04
CA ARG A 92 -14.87 -3.99 -0.84
C ARG A 92 -15.81 -2.80 -1.06
N VAL A 93 -15.74 -2.13 -2.21
CA VAL A 93 -16.65 -1.01 -2.55
C VAL A 93 -18.11 -1.48 -2.57
N THR A 94 -18.36 -2.68 -3.08
CA THR A 94 -19.72 -3.24 -3.18
C THR A 94 -20.28 -3.68 -1.83
N ALA A 95 -19.44 -4.13 -0.90
CA ALA A 95 -19.86 -4.57 0.43
C ALA A 95 -20.20 -3.43 1.42
N THR A 96 -19.94 -2.17 1.04
CA THR A 96 -20.18 -0.99 1.89
C THR A 96 -21.47 -0.24 1.51
N HIS A 97 -22.28 -0.81 0.62
CA HIS A 97 -23.52 -0.26 0.06
C HIS A 97 -24.73 -1.13 0.41
#